data_AF-A0AA86Q7V5-F1
#
_entry.id   AF-A0AA86Q7V5-F1
#
_cell.length_a   1.000
_cell.length_b   1.000
_cell.length_c   1.000
_cell.angle_alpha   90.00
_cell.angle_beta   90.00
_cell.angle_gamma   90.00
#
_symmetry.space_group_name_H-M   'P 1'
#
loop_
_entity.id
_entity.type
_entity.pdbx_description
1 polymer ?
#
loop_
_entity_poly.entity_id
_entity_poly.type
_entity_poly.pdbx_seq_one_letter_code
_entity_poly.pdbx_strand_id
1 'polypeptide(L)'
;MFVVMQSFAKEFHSQTVLDMLKNIPDLTWTPDIPEKFRGLSEEHVRHSFIPKIGSFTNEKTHLIGAAPDSFSWIEEKPECILVRDSDSCGSWAFSSVGPFSDNRCISGEDAKRVTYSEQYMISCDKGSDGCAGTYHISQPQYFLQKIGVPTDKCVSYKQVTGKCPTSCDDKTPLVLYKSSKFEDVCTNEESIMVQIIIASEDQRLRDAGSFCFGLVSQ
;
A
#
# COMPACT_ATOMS: atom_id res chain seq x y z
N MET A 1 16.37 -17.70 42.96
CA MET A 1 16.40 -16.25 42.72
C MET A 1 16.24 -16.04 41.22
N PHE A 2 15.00 -15.86 40.74
CA PHE A 2 14.73 -15.60 39.33
C PHE A 2 14.86 -14.08 39.12
N VAL A 3 15.88 -13.69 38.36
CA VAL A 3 16.03 -12.31 37.90
C VAL A 3 15.02 -12.13 36.78
N VAL A 4 13.93 -11.39 37.06
CA VAL A 4 13.06 -10.87 36.01
C VAL A 4 13.89 -9.85 35.24
N MET A 5 14.41 -10.24 34.07
CA MET A 5 14.88 -9.28 33.08
C MET A 5 13.66 -8.47 32.64
N GLN A 6 13.37 -7.39 33.33
CA GLN A 6 12.45 -6.38 32.83
C GLN A 6 13.06 -5.85 31.54
N SER A 7 12.40 -6.12 30.43
CA SER A 7 12.66 -5.47 29.16
C SER A 7 12.63 -3.96 29.38
N PHE A 8 13.76 -3.29 29.22
CA PHE A 8 13.86 -1.82 29.29
C PHE A 8 13.30 -1.13 28.03
N ALA A 9 12.73 -1.89 27.08
CA ALA A 9 12.16 -1.34 25.87
C ALA A 9 10.84 -0.63 26.19
N LYS A 10 10.77 0.67 25.89
CA LYS A 10 9.54 1.46 26.00
C LYS A 10 8.48 0.90 25.04
N GLU A 11 7.32 0.52 25.58
CA GLU A 11 6.19 0.12 24.75
C GLU A 11 5.72 1.29 23.86
N PHE A 12 5.25 0.98 22.66
CA PHE A 12 4.72 1.97 21.72
C PHE A 12 3.45 2.64 22.24
N HIS A 13 2.61 1.89 22.93
CA HIS A 13 1.32 2.34 23.45
C HIS A 13 1.38 2.54 24.98
N SER A 14 0.41 3.29 25.51
CA SER A 14 0.29 3.56 26.94
C SER A 14 -1.17 3.68 27.31
N GLN A 15 -1.59 2.98 28.36
CA GLN A 15 -2.95 3.09 28.89
C GLN A 15 -3.26 4.54 29.32
N THR A 16 -2.29 5.27 29.86
CA THR A 16 -2.44 6.67 30.23
C THR A 16 -2.75 7.55 29.02
N VAL A 17 -2.07 7.34 27.90
CA VAL A 17 -2.36 8.07 26.65
C VAL A 17 -3.74 7.70 26.11
N LEU A 18 -4.12 6.42 26.17
CA LEU A 18 -5.46 5.97 25.78
C LEU A 18 -6.55 6.65 26.62
N ASP A 19 -6.38 6.71 27.94
CA ASP A 19 -7.33 7.35 28.84
C ASP A 19 -7.41 8.86 28.60
N MET A 20 -6.30 9.52 28.27
CA MET A 20 -6.30 10.92 27.84
C MET A 20 -7.09 11.11 26.55
N LEU A 21 -6.88 10.26 25.54
CA LEU A 21 -7.61 10.32 24.27
C LEU A 21 -9.12 10.12 24.48
N LYS A 22 -9.52 9.16 25.33
CA LYS A 22 -10.93 8.88 25.65
C LYS A 22 -11.66 10.04 26.34
N ASN A 23 -10.93 10.96 26.97
CA ASN A 23 -11.49 12.11 27.67
C ASN A 23 -11.55 13.39 26.81
N ILE A 24 -11.12 13.34 25.55
CA ILE A 24 -11.23 14.49 24.63
C ILE A 24 -12.73 14.71 24.32
N PRO A 25 -13.29 15.91 24.59
CA PRO A 25 -14.68 16.19 24.27
C PRO A 25 -14.91 16.18 22.76
N ASP A 26 -16.12 15.76 22.35
CA ASP A 26 -16.58 15.77 20.95
C ASP A 26 -15.69 14.95 19.99
N LEU A 27 -15.02 13.92 20.49
CA LEU A 27 -14.21 13.04 19.66
C LEU A 27 -15.10 12.22 18.71
N THR A 28 -14.87 12.35 17.41
CA THR A 28 -15.66 11.69 16.35
C THR A 28 -15.26 10.24 16.10
N TRP A 29 -14.23 9.75 16.76
CA TRP A 29 -13.70 8.40 16.65
C TRP A 29 -13.41 7.81 18.03
N THR A 30 -13.42 6.47 18.15
CA THR A 30 -13.17 5.78 19.43
C THR A 30 -11.71 5.29 19.49
N PRO A 31 -10.86 5.83 20.37
CA PRO A 31 -9.48 5.36 20.54
C PRO A 31 -9.46 4.00 21.25
N ASP A 32 -8.60 3.10 20.76
CA ASP A 32 -8.31 1.81 21.39
C ASP A 32 -6.87 1.35 21.09
N ILE A 33 -6.38 0.36 21.83
CA ILE A 33 -5.09 -0.31 21.60
C ILE A 33 -5.36 -1.67 20.94
N PRO A 34 -5.14 -1.81 19.62
CA PRO A 34 -5.36 -3.07 18.93
C PRO A 34 -4.46 -4.17 19.47
N GLU A 35 -4.98 -5.40 19.53
CA GLU A 35 -4.26 -6.56 20.08
C GLU A 35 -2.89 -6.75 19.43
N LYS A 36 -2.79 -6.56 18.10
CA LYS A 36 -1.55 -6.75 17.34
C LYS A 36 -0.41 -5.81 17.77
N PHE A 37 -0.73 -4.68 18.40
CA PHE A 37 0.27 -3.69 18.83
C PHE A 37 0.56 -3.76 20.34
N ARG A 38 -0.13 -4.62 21.09
CA ARG A 38 0.10 -4.76 22.54
C ARG A 38 1.47 -5.36 22.81
N GLY A 39 2.20 -4.76 23.75
CA GLY A 39 3.55 -5.19 24.13
C GLY A 39 4.64 -4.94 23.08
N LEU A 40 4.33 -4.35 21.91
CA LEU A 40 5.35 -3.97 20.95
C LEU A 40 6.14 -2.77 21.45
N SER A 41 7.46 -2.80 21.27
CA SER A 41 8.32 -1.67 21.60
C SER A 41 8.16 -0.54 20.57
N GLU A 42 8.43 0.70 21.00
CA GLU A 42 8.47 1.87 20.09
C GLU A 42 9.43 1.62 18.92
N GLU A 43 10.58 0.97 19.16
CA GLU A 43 11.55 0.62 18.13
C GLU A 43 10.98 -0.36 17.11
N HIS A 44 10.28 -1.40 17.55
CA HIS A 44 9.68 -2.37 16.65
C HIS A 44 8.63 -1.71 15.75
N VAL A 45 7.79 -0.86 16.33
CA VAL A 45 6.77 -0.11 15.57
C VAL A 45 7.42 0.90 14.62
N ARG A 46 8.48 1.61 15.02
CA ARG A 46 9.22 2.52 14.13
C ARG A 46 9.76 1.83 12.89
N HIS A 47 10.22 0.59 12.99
CA HIS A 47 10.70 -0.18 11.84
C HIS A 47 9.59 -0.58 10.85
N SER A 48 8.32 -0.52 11.26
CA SER A 48 7.16 -0.77 10.39
C SER A 48 6.78 0.46 9.55
N PHE A 49 7.31 1.64 9.88
CA PHE A 49 7.04 2.90 9.18
C PHE A 49 8.19 3.27 8.23
N ILE A 50 7.85 3.96 7.15
CA ILE A 50 8.83 4.52 6.21
C ILE A 50 9.54 5.69 6.92
N PRO A 51 10.87 5.62 7.13
CA PRO A 51 11.56 6.53 8.04
C PRO A 51 11.67 7.96 7.49
N LYS A 52 11.75 8.15 6.16
CA LYS A 52 11.79 9.47 5.50
C LYS A 52 11.27 9.38 4.05
N ILE A 53 10.27 10.17 3.73
CA ILE A 53 9.85 10.43 2.35
C ILE A 53 10.57 11.71 1.88
N GLY A 54 11.29 11.63 0.77
CA GLY A 54 11.87 12.81 0.13
C GLY A 54 10.81 13.60 -0.63
N SER A 55 10.92 14.93 -0.63
CA SER A 55 10.09 15.78 -1.49
C SER A 55 10.61 15.69 -2.92
N PHE A 56 9.87 15.00 -3.79
CA PHE A 56 10.16 14.92 -5.21
C PHE A 56 8.98 15.46 -6.00
N THR A 57 9.29 16.30 -6.99
CA THR A 57 8.30 16.89 -7.89
C THR A 57 8.05 15.94 -9.05
N ASN A 58 6.95 15.19 -9.02
CA ASN A 58 6.36 14.68 -10.25
C ASN A 58 5.47 15.77 -10.86
N GLU A 59 5.26 15.71 -12.16
CA GLU A 59 4.20 16.49 -12.79
C GLU A 59 2.86 16.00 -12.23
N LYS A 60 2.07 16.95 -11.70
CA LYS A 60 0.78 16.65 -11.10
C LYS A 60 -0.33 16.86 -12.12
N THR A 61 -1.23 15.89 -12.21
CA THR A 61 -2.47 16.00 -12.98
C THR A 61 -3.55 16.62 -12.09
N HIS A 62 -4.19 17.67 -12.58
CA HIS A 62 -5.38 18.22 -11.95
C HIS A 62 -6.62 17.72 -12.68
N LEU A 63 -7.46 16.96 -11.99
CA LEU A 63 -8.73 16.47 -12.52
C LEU A 63 -9.87 17.39 -12.09
N ILE A 64 -10.80 17.62 -13.02
CA ILE A 64 -12.02 18.40 -12.80
C ILE A 64 -13.20 17.49 -13.07
N GLY A 65 -14.15 17.42 -12.14
CA GLY A 65 -15.29 16.51 -12.26
C GLY A 65 -16.20 16.54 -11.04
N ALA A 66 -17.31 15.82 -11.12
CA ALA A 66 -18.22 15.65 -10.00
C ALA A 66 -17.99 14.29 -9.34
N ALA A 67 -17.97 14.28 -8.02
CA ALA A 67 -18.00 13.08 -7.19
C ALA A 67 -19.33 13.00 -6.43
N PRO A 68 -19.90 11.80 -6.18
CA PRO A 68 -21.05 11.68 -5.30
C PRO A 68 -20.65 12.01 -3.86
N ASP A 69 -21.63 12.35 -3.03
CA ASP A 69 -21.43 12.68 -1.61
C ASP A 69 -20.80 11.52 -0.82
N SER A 70 -20.96 10.28 -1.29
CA SER A 70 -20.35 9.07 -0.73
C SER A 70 -20.04 8.04 -1.81
N PHE A 71 -18.90 7.38 -1.71
CA PHE A 71 -18.49 6.32 -2.63
C PHE A 71 -17.60 5.28 -1.92
N SER A 72 -17.77 3.99 -2.24
CA SER A 72 -16.96 2.91 -1.68
C SER A 72 -16.78 1.78 -2.69
N TRP A 73 -15.53 1.52 -3.09
CA TRP A 73 -15.22 0.36 -3.95
C TRP A 73 -15.54 -0.99 -3.29
N ILE A 74 -15.59 -1.04 -1.96
CA ILE A 74 -16.01 -2.25 -1.23
C ILE A 74 -17.49 -2.54 -1.47
N GLU A 75 -18.32 -1.50 -1.63
CA GLU A 75 -19.75 -1.64 -1.90
C GLU A 75 -20.00 -1.89 -3.39
N GLU A 76 -19.29 -1.18 -4.27
CA GLU A 76 -19.46 -1.27 -5.72
C GLU A 76 -18.89 -2.56 -6.33
N LYS A 77 -17.69 -2.98 -5.90
CA LYS A 77 -16.97 -4.17 -6.41
C LYS A 77 -16.27 -4.92 -5.28
N PRO A 78 -17.02 -5.51 -4.32
CA PRO A 78 -16.45 -6.22 -3.17
C PRO A 78 -15.48 -7.34 -3.58
N GLU A 79 -15.71 -7.99 -4.72
CA GLU A 79 -14.85 -9.05 -5.25
C GLU A 79 -13.48 -8.56 -5.73
N CYS A 80 -13.33 -7.26 -5.94
CA CYS A 80 -12.10 -6.62 -6.40
C CYS A 80 -11.21 -6.08 -5.27
N ILE A 81 -11.70 -6.03 -4.03
CA ILE A 81 -10.98 -5.45 -2.90
C ILE A 81 -10.51 -6.53 -1.93
N LEU A 82 -9.23 -6.49 -1.56
CA LEU A 82 -8.62 -7.44 -0.62
C LEU A 82 -7.69 -6.74 0.37
N VAL A 83 -7.97 -6.91 1.67
CA VAL A 83 -7.07 -6.46 2.74
C VAL A 83 -5.92 -7.44 2.92
N ARG A 84 -4.69 -6.92 2.99
CA ARG A 84 -3.46 -7.68 3.25
C ARG A 84 -2.67 -7.04 4.39
N ASP A 85 -1.92 -7.83 5.15
CA ASP A 85 -1.06 -7.36 6.24
C ASP A 85 0.40 -7.31 5.78
N SER A 86 0.99 -6.13 5.81
CA SER A 86 2.42 -5.93 5.55
C SER A 86 3.31 -6.28 6.73
N ASP A 87 2.71 -6.63 7.88
CA ASP A 87 3.42 -6.84 9.14
C ASP A 87 4.42 -5.67 9.37
N SER A 88 5.68 -5.98 9.67
CA SER A 88 6.75 -5.00 9.85
C SER A 88 7.64 -4.76 8.61
N CYS A 89 7.22 -5.13 7.39
CA CYS A 89 8.09 -5.04 6.20
C CYS A 89 7.38 -4.52 4.94
N GLY A 90 7.88 -3.41 4.39
CA GLY A 90 7.59 -3.05 3.01
C GLY A 90 6.17 -2.52 2.78
N SER A 91 5.58 -1.83 3.74
CA SER A 91 4.24 -1.22 3.64
C SER A 91 4.06 -0.35 2.38
N TRP A 92 5.12 0.29 1.90
CA TRP A 92 5.17 1.05 0.63
C TRP A 92 4.89 0.19 -0.63
N ALA A 93 5.27 -1.09 -0.60
CA ALA A 93 4.99 -2.01 -1.69
C ALA A 93 3.51 -2.40 -1.68
N PHE A 94 2.94 -2.66 -0.50
CA PHE A 94 1.50 -2.95 -0.34
C PHE A 94 0.63 -1.79 -0.80
N SER A 95 0.99 -0.55 -0.45
CA SER A 95 0.24 0.63 -0.89
C SER A 95 0.24 0.82 -2.41
N SER A 96 1.12 0.14 -3.14
CA SER A 96 1.24 0.27 -4.61
C SER A 96 0.73 -0.97 -5.36
N VAL A 97 1.13 -2.16 -4.92
CA VAL A 97 0.72 -3.44 -5.52
C VAL A 97 -0.72 -3.80 -5.19
N GLY A 98 -1.21 -3.45 -3.99
CA GLY A 98 -2.61 -3.64 -3.60
C GLY A 98 -3.55 -2.97 -4.60
N PRO A 99 -3.46 -1.64 -4.79
CA PRO A 99 -4.30 -0.98 -5.77
C PRO A 99 -4.01 -1.31 -7.22
N PHE A 100 -2.77 -1.64 -7.60
CA PHE A 100 -2.48 -2.20 -8.91
C PHE A 100 -3.36 -3.43 -9.19
N SER A 101 -3.49 -4.28 -8.18
CA SER A 101 -4.30 -5.49 -8.28
C SER A 101 -5.81 -5.19 -8.27
N ASP A 102 -6.27 -4.25 -7.45
CA ASP A 102 -7.68 -3.79 -7.42
C ASP A 102 -8.06 -3.23 -8.81
N ASN A 103 -7.20 -2.34 -9.32
CA ASN A 103 -7.02 -1.87 -10.71
C ASN A 103 -7.54 -2.81 -11.76
N ARG A 104 -6.78 -3.89 -11.89
CA ARG A 104 -6.95 -4.83 -12.99
C ARG A 104 -8.27 -5.57 -12.88
N CYS A 105 -8.78 -5.79 -11.67
CA CYS A 105 -10.11 -6.36 -11.46
C CYS A 105 -11.22 -5.36 -11.78
N ILE A 106 -11.13 -4.15 -11.23
CA ILE A 106 -12.13 -3.09 -11.41
C ILE A 106 -12.27 -2.74 -12.89
N SER A 107 -11.14 -2.65 -13.61
CA SER A 107 -11.08 -2.36 -15.04
C SER A 107 -11.45 -3.54 -15.93
N GLY A 108 -11.58 -4.75 -15.38
CA GLY A 108 -11.86 -5.97 -16.12
C GLY A 108 -10.69 -6.50 -16.96
N GLU A 109 -9.46 -6.04 -16.72
CA GLU A 109 -8.25 -6.63 -17.32
C GLU A 109 -8.00 -8.04 -16.76
N ASP A 110 -8.19 -8.20 -15.46
CA ASP A 110 -8.24 -9.51 -14.81
C ASP A 110 -9.70 -9.91 -14.58
N ALA A 111 -10.05 -11.15 -14.94
CA ALA A 111 -11.40 -11.68 -14.74
C ALA A 111 -11.83 -11.77 -13.26
N LYS A 112 -10.87 -11.69 -12.33
CA LYS A 112 -11.08 -11.66 -10.89
C LYS A 112 -9.88 -10.98 -10.23
N ARG A 113 -10.02 -10.61 -8.96
CA ARG A 113 -8.92 -10.04 -8.19
C ARG A 113 -7.72 -10.98 -8.06
N VAL A 114 -6.69 -10.73 -8.87
CA VAL A 114 -5.40 -11.42 -8.77
C VAL A 114 -4.59 -10.79 -7.65
N THR A 115 -3.93 -11.59 -6.82
CA THR A 115 -2.97 -11.07 -5.85
C THR A 115 -1.58 -11.01 -6.48
N TYR A 116 -1.06 -9.81 -6.66
CA TYR A 116 0.30 -9.57 -7.16
C TYR A 116 1.32 -9.50 -6.02
N SER A 117 2.59 -9.75 -6.34
CA SER A 117 3.65 -9.95 -5.34
C SER A 117 4.26 -8.64 -4.86
N GLU A 118 3.97 -8.25 -3.63
CA GLU A 118 4.70 -7.19 -2.93
C GLU A 118 6.16 -7.58 -2.69
N GLN A 119 6.42 -8.86 -2.39
CA GLN A 119 7.76 -9.37 -2.12
C GLN A 119 8.71 -9.20 -3.30
N TYR A 120 8.21 -9.41 -4.52
CA TYR A 120 9.01 -9.18 -5.72
C TYR A 120 9.45 -7.72 -5.80
N MET A 121 8.53 -6.78 -5.59
CA MET A 121 8.84 -5.36 -5.58
C MET A 121 9.85 -5.02 -4.46
N ILE A 122 9.61 -5.50 -3.23
CA ILE A 122 10.51 -5.34 -2.07
C ILE A 122 11.93 -5.85 -2.38
N SER A 123 12.06 -6.94 -3.13
CA SER A 123 13.36 -7.59 -3.39
C SER A 123 14.07 -7.08 -4.66
N CYS A 124 13.33 -6.50 -5.60
CA CYS A 124 13.83 -6.16 -6.93
C CYS A 124 13.89 -4.67 -7.24
N ASP A 125 13.13 -3.82 -6.53
CA ASP A 125 13.19 -2.39 -6.73
C ASP A 125 14.46 -1.80 -6.11
N LYS A 126 15.47 -1.61 -6.96
CA LYS A 126 16.77 -1.03 -6.56
C LYS A 126 16.69 0.45 -6.21
N GLY A 127 15.58 1.13 -6.50
CA GLY A 127 15.32 2.51 -6.09
C GLY A 127 14.78 2.63 -4.67
N SER A 128 14.55 1.50 -4.00
CA SER A 128 13.95 1.39 -2.67
C SER A 128 14.84 0.53 -1.74
N ASP A 129 14.66 0.68 -0.43
CA ASP A 129 15.47 0.02 0.60
C ASP A 129 14.79 -1.25 1.17
N GLY A 130 14.12 -2.02 0.30
CA GLY A 130 13.42 -3.24 0.68
C GLY A 130 12.39 -3.01 1.80
N CYS A 131 12.46 -3.73 2.91
CA CYS A 131 11.54 -3.54 4.03
C CYS A 131 11.56 -2.12 4.61
N ALA A 132 12.67 -1.40 4.49
CA ALA A 132 12.86 -0.10 5.14
C ALA A 132 12.11 1.05 4.46
N GLY A 133 11.66 0.89 3.20
CA GLY A 133 10.90 1.95 2.54
C GLY A 133 11.43 2.36 1.18
N THR A 134 10.89 3.47 0.70
CA THR A 134 11.40 4.20 -0.46
C THR A 134 11.48 5.69 -0.13
N TYR A 135 12.47 6.38 -0.67
CA TYR A 135 12.58 7.85 -0.56
C TYR A 135 11.70 8.57 -1.57
N HIS A 136 11.27 7.90 -2.63
CA HIS A 136 10.55 8.48 -3.75
C HIS A 136 9.16 7.88 -3.83
N ILE A 137 8.13 8.67 -3.51
CA ILE A 137 6.76 8.16 -3.44
C ILE A 137 6.21 7.61 -4.77
N SER A 138 6.74 8.07 -5.92
CA SER A 138 6.39 7.56 -7.25
C SER A 138 7.23 6.39 -7.74
N GLN A 139 8.31 6.03 -7.03
CA GLN A 139 9.20 4.94 -7.44
C GLN A 139 8.48 3.59 -7.60
N PRO A 140 7.57 3.19 -6.69
CA PRO A 140 6.84 1.92 -6.85
C PRO A 140 5.97 1.88 -8.12
N GLN A 141 5.44 3.03 -8.53
CA GLN A 141 4.56 3.22 -9.68
C GLN A 141 5.38 3.15 -10.97
N TYR A 142 6.56 3.78 -10.98
CA TYR A 142 7.55 3.59 -12.06
C TYR A 142 8.00 2.13 -12.16
N PHE A 143 8.21 1.45 -11.03
CA PHE A 143 8.56 0.04 -11.01
C PHE A 143 7.46 -0.82 -11.65
N LEU A 144 6.20 -0.63 -11.26
CA LEU A 144 5.05 -1.31 -11.86
C LEU A 144 4.94 -1.04 -13.36
N GLN A 145 5.22 0.19 -13.80
CA GLN A 145 5.12 0.56 -15.21
C GLN A 145 6.24 -0.05 -16.06
N LYS A 146 7.48 -0.01 -15.58
CA LYS A 146 8.67 -0.41 -16.37
C LYS A 146 8.97 -1.89 -16.25
N ILE A 147 8.89 -2.42 -15.04
CA ILE A 147 9.30 -3.78 -14.69
C ILE A 147 8.09 -4.67 -14.46
N GLY A 148 7.14 -4.21 -13.64
CA GLY A 148 5.99 -5.00 -13.21
C GLY A 148 6.31 -6.00 -12.10
N VAL A 149 5.31 -6.76 -11.71
CA VAL A 149 5.38 -7.75 -10.63
C VAL A 149 4.75 -9.07 -11.06
N PRO A 150 5.24 -10.22 -10.58
CA PRO A 150 4.55 -11.50 -10.76
C PRO A 150 3.38 -11.61 -9.78
N THR A 151 2.63 -12.71 -9.87
CA THR A 151 1.62 -13.05 -8.85
C THR A 151 2.28 -13.40 -7.52
N ASP A 152 1.59 -13.17 -6.42
CA ASP A 152 2.02 -13.59 -5.07
C ASP A 152 2.20 -15.11 -4.98
N LYS A 153 1.42 -15.89 -5.73
CA LYS A 153 1.62 -17.34 -5.86
C LYS A 153 2.99 -17.70 -6.46
N CYS A 154 3.49 -16.89 -7.38
CA CYS A 154 4.80 -17.10 -8.00
C CYS A 154 5.92 -16.67 -7.05
N VAL A 155 5.79 -15.51 -6.41
CA VAL A 155 6.77 -15.02 -5.41
C VAL A 155 6.01 -14.63 -4.15
N SER A 156 5.99 -15.55 -3.18
CA SER A 156 5.23 -15.39 -1.93
C SER A 156 5.81 -14.32 -1.02
N TYR A 157 4.94 -13.67 -0.25
CA TYR A 157 5.35 -12.70 0.77
C TYR A 157 6.14 -13.34 1.92
N LYS A 158 7.36 -12.82 2.17
CA LYS A 158 8.34 -13.39 3.11
C LYS A 158 8.83 -12.37 4.15
N GLN A 159 8.26 -11.16 4.15
CA GLN A 159 8.54 -10.13 5.16
C GLN A 159 10.03 -9.78 5.30
N VAL A 160 10.81 -9.88 4.22
CA VAL A 160 12.26 -9.71 4.29
C VAL A 160 12.81 -8.96 3.08
N THR A 161 13.85 -8.16 3.29
CA THR A 161 14.69 -7.66 2.21
C THR A 161 15.52 -8.81 1.66
N GLY A 162 15.07 -9.38 0.53
CA GLY A 162 15.70 -10.53 -0.11
C GLY A 162 16.46 -10.17 -1.38
N LYS A 163 17.18 -11.15 -1.93
CA LYS A 163 17.69 -11.05 -3.30
C LYS A 163 16.52 -11.05 -4.28
N CYS A 164 16.60 -10.23 -5.33
CA CYS A 164 15.64 -10.26 -6.42
C CYS A 164 15.58 -11.67 -7.06
N PRO A 165 14.43 -12.36 -6.99
CA PRO A 165 14.30 -13.70 -7.55
C PRO A 165 14.31 -13.66 -9.08
N THR A 166 14.84 -14.71 -9.69
CA THR A 166 14.90 -14.88 -11.16
C THR A 166 13.89 -15.91 -11.68
N SER A 167 13.22 -16.63 -10.80
CA SER A 167 12.17 -17.63 -11.05
C SER A 167 11.12 -17.54 -9.95
N CYS A 168 9.95 -18.14 -10.17
CA CYS A 168 8.98 -18.36 -9.10
C CYS A 168 9.56 -19.30 -8.00
N ASP A 169 8.90 -19.33 -6.84
CA ASP A 169 9.25 -20.19 -5.70
C ASP A 169 9.21 -21.69 -6.07
N ASP A 170 8.39 -22.08 -7.05
CA ASP A 170 8.30 -23.44 -7.61
C ASP A 170 9.28 -23.69 -8.77
N LYS A 171 10.21 -22.76 -9.02
CA LYS A 171 11.23 -22.77 -10.09
C LYS A 171 10.68 -22.60 -11.51
N THR A 172 9.40 -22.27 -11.67
CA THR A 172 8.86 -21.90 -12.99
C THR A 172 9.32 -20.49 -13.41
N PRO A 173 9.32 -20.17 -14.70
CA PRO A 173 9.69 -18.83 -15.18
C PRO A 173 8.78 -17.73 -14.62
N LEU A 174 9.34 -16.56 -14.35
CA LEU A 174 8.58 -15.39 -13.96
C LEU A 174 7.67 -14.92 -15.11
N VAL A 175 6.41 -14.62 -14.78
CA VAL A 175 5.51 -13.84 -15.64
C VAL A 175 5.23 -12.53 -14.92
N LEU A 176 5.64 -11.40 -15.52
CA LEU A 176 5.51 -10.08 -14.92
C LEU A 176 4.34 -9.31 -15.54
N TYR A 177 3.56 -8.67 -14.69
CA TYR A 177 2.40 -7.88 -15.03
C TYR A 177 2.70 -6.42 -14.72
N LYS A 178 2.40 -5.53 -15.66
CA LYS A 178 2.78 -4.12 -15.60
C LYS A 178 1.58 -3.22 -15.55
N SER A 179 1.76 -2.02 -15.00
CA SER A 179 0.86 -0.90 -15.31
C SER A 179 1.25 -0.27 -16.66
N SER A 180 0.28 0.29 -17.36
CA SER A 180 0.48 0.98 -18.63
C SER A 180 0.94 2.44 -18.42
N LYS A 181 0.28 3.18 -17.52
CA LYS A 181 0.69 4.52 -17.07
C LYS A 181 0.36 4.72 -15.59
N PHE A 182 0.75 5.86 -15.04
CA PHE A 182 0.28 6.34 -13.75
C PHE A 182 0.29 7.87 -13.73
N GLU A 183 -0.52 8.49 -12.86
CA GLU A 183 -0.70 9.95 -12.78
C GLU A 183 -0.72 10.42 -11.33
N ASP A 184 0.00 11.49 -11.00
CA ASP A 184 0.00 12.10 -9.65
C ASP A 184 -1.15 13.12 -9.54
N VAL A 185 -2.26 12.73 -8.91
CA VAL A 185 -3.47 13.57 -8.79
C VAL A 185 -3.54 14.36 -7.49
N CYS A 186 -2.46 14.39 -6.70
CA CYS A 186 -2.43 15.07 -5.40
C CYS A 186 -2.31 16.59 -5.52
N THR A 187 -3.34 17.18 -6.12
CA THR A 187 -3.52 18.62 -6.32
C THR A 187 -4.51 19.19 -5.31
N ASN A 188 -5.71 18.62 -5.21
CA ASN A 188 -6.74 18.98 -4.24
C ASN A 188 -7.71 17.80 -4.01
N GLU A 189 -8.65 17.99 -3.09
CA GLU A 189 -9.66 16.99 -2.70
C GLU A 189 -10.54 16.55 -3.88
N GLU A 190 -11.04 17.50 -4.67
CA GLU A 190 -11.87 17.23 -5.86
C GLU A 190 -11.15 16.29 -6.84
N SER A 191 -9.89 16.58 -7.16
CA SER A 191 -9.08 15.77 -8.06
C SER A 191 -8.87 14.34 -7.53
N ILE A 192 -8.74 14.17 -6.21
CA ILE A 192 -8.62 12.84 -5.58
C ILE A 192 -9.95 12.10 -5.65
N MET A 193 -11.07 12.75 -5.31
CA MET A 193 -12.40 12.14 -5.36
C MET A 193 -12.75 11.70 -6.78
N VAL A 194 -12.51 12.56 -7.77
CA VAL A 194 -12.73 12.26 -9.18
C VAL A 194 -11.88 11.07 -9.63
N GLN A 195 -10.60 11.00 -9.25
CA GLN A 195 -9.75 9.86 -9.58
C GLN A 195 -10.25 8.54 -8.99
N ILE A 196 -10.81 8.55 -7.79
CA ILE A 196 -11.35 7.34 -7.16
C ILE A 196 -12.50 6.76 -7.99
N ILE A 197 -13.33 7.62 -8.58
CA ILE A 197 -14.56 7.22 -9.28
C ILE A 197 -14.30 6.88 -10.74
N ILE A 198 -13.39 7.59 -11.42
CA ILE A 198 -13.12 7.41 -12.86
C ILE A 198 -12.76 5.97 -13.22
N ALA A 199 -12.28 5.16 -12.27
CA ALA A 199 -12.14 3.71 -12.46
C ALA A 199 -13.46 2.96 -12.81
N SER A 200 -14.64 3.60 -12.74
CA SER A 200 -15.94 3.00 -13.03
C SER A 200 -16.55 3.33 -14.41
N GLU A 201 -16.22 4.44 -15.08
CA GLU A 201 -17.13 5.00 -16.11
C GLU A 201 -16.56 5.22 -17.53
N ASP A 202 -15.24 5.17 -17.77
CA ASP A 202 -14.69 5.28 -19.13
C ASP A 202 -13.70 4.15 -19.45
N GLN A 203 -13.96 3.41 -20.53
CA GLN A 203 -13.02 2.41 -21.08
C GLN A 203 -11.64 3.00 -21.41
N ARG A 204 -11.51 4.33 -21.51
CA ARG A 204 -10.27 5.07 -21.79
C ARG A 204 -9.49 5.52 -20.53
N LEU A 205 -10.08 5.44 -19.32
CA LEU A 205 -9.49 5.93 -18.07
C LEU A 205 -9.65 4.90 -16.93
N ARG A 206 -9.18 3.68 -17.18
CA ARG A 206 -9.34 2.47 -16.34
C ARG A 206 -8.44 2.46 -15.09
N ASP A 207 -8.50 3.49 -14.23
CA ASP A 207 -7.39 3.78 -13.33
C ASP A 207 -7.84 4.14 -11.90
N ALA A 208 -7.42 3.41 -10.85
CA ALA A 208 -7.63 3.81 -9.44
C ALA A 208 -6.43 3.53 -8.48
N GLY A 209 -5.64 4.57 -8.24
CA GLY A 209 -5.11 4.91 -6.91
C GLY A 209 -4.17 3.97 -6.12
N SER A 210 -2.88 4.28 -6.05
CA SER A 210 -2.28 4.49 -4.72
C SER A 210 -2.63 5.91 -4.24
N PHE A 211 -2.48 6.25 -2.95
CA PHE A 211 -3.01 7.44 -2.24
C PHE A 211 -2.96 8.82 -2.97
N CYS A 212 -2.06 8.99 -3.93
CA CYS A 212 -1.93 10.16 -4.81
C CYS A 212 -1.77 9.79 -6.28
N PHE A 213 -1.66 8.50 -6.61
CA PHE A 213 -1.23 8.02 -7.91
C PHE A 213 -2.32 7.17 -8.56
N GLY A 214 -3.01 7.71 -9.57
CA GLY A 214 -3.84 6.89 -10.45
C GLY A 214 -2.95 5.86 -11.14
N LEU A 215 -3.23 4.56 -11.03
CA LEU A 215 -2.50 3.50 -11.73
C LEU A 215 -3.35 3.01 -12.89
N VAL A 216 -2.75 2.95 -14.07
CA VAL A 216 -3.46 2.63 -15.31
C VAL A 216 -3.02 1.27 -15.79
N SER A 217 -3.97 0.46 -16.18
CA SER A 217 -3.74 -0.90 -16.67
C SER A 217 -4.31 -1.03 -18.08
N GLN A 218 -3.67 -1.81 -18.96
CA GLN A 218 -4.06 -1.98 -20.37
C GLN A 218 -4.65 -3.36 -20.58
#